data_AF-A0A061I628-F1
#
_entry.id   AF-A0A061I628-F1
#
_cell.length_a   1.000
_cell.length_b   1.000
_cell.length_c   1.000
_cell.angle_alpha   90.00
_cell.angle_beta   90.00
_cell.angle_gamma   90.00
#
_symmetry.space_group_name_H-M   'P 1'
#
loop_
_entity.id
_entity.type
_entity.pdbx_description
1 polymer ?
#
loop_
_entity_poly.entity_id
_entity_poly.type
_entity_poly.pdbx_seq_one_letter_code
_entity_poly.pdbx_strand_id
1 'polypeptide(L)'
;MYAVCMFQKSLKHRRVKHFGYEFHYENNTVDKDKPLPGGLPDICNSILEKWLKEGYIKHKPDQLTINQYEPGHGIPAHIDTHSAFEDEIISLSLGSEIVMDFKHPEGVTVQVMLPRRSLLVMTGESRYLWTHGYVL
;
A
#
# COMPACT_ATOMS: atom_id res chain seq x y z
N MET A 1 -17.94 2.64 -12.20
CA MET A 1 -17.35 2.06 -13.42
C MET A 1 -16.74 0.72 -13.03
N TYR A 2 -17.36 -0.38 -13.45
CA TYR A 2 -16.93 -1.74 -13.08
C TYR A 2 -15.84 -2.18 -14.06
N ALA A 3 -14.59 -2.18 -13.63
CA ALA A 3 -13.52 -2.87 -14.34
C ALA A 3 -13.48 -4.31 -13.83
N VAL A 4 -14.07 -5.24 -14.60
CA VAL A 4 -13.87 -6.67 -14.38
C VAL A 4 -12.41 -6.97 -14.70
N CYS A 5 -11.58 -7.09 -13.66
CA CYS A 5 -10.23 -7.61 -13.82
C CYS A 5 -10.24 -9.10 -13.51
N MET A 6 -10.07 -9.90 -14.55
CA MET A 6 -9.75 -11.32 -14.43
C MET A 6 -8.30 -11.45 -13.95
N PHE A 7 -8.03 -12.40 -13.04
CA PHE A 7 -6.82 -12.61 -12.22
C PHE A 7 -6.72 -11.78 -10.94
N GLN A 8 -7.33 -12.33 -9.88
CA GLN A 8 -7.25 -11.84 -8.51
C GLN A 8 -6.59 -12.95 -7.68
N LYS A 9 -5.35 -12.73 -7.20
CA LYS A 9 -4.71 -13.65 -6.26
C LYS A 9 -5.42 -13.48 -4.92
N SER A 10 -5.96 -14.58 -4.38
CA SER A 10 -6.52 -14.60 -3.03
C SER A 10 -5.40 -14.95 -2.06
N LEU A 11 -5.08 -14.03 -1.14
CA LEU A 11 -4.30 -14.35 0.06
C LEU A 11 -5.29 -14.75 1.15
N LYS A 12 -4.83 -15.50 2.17
CA LYS A 12 -5.67 -16.16 3.19
C LYS A 12 -6.87 -15.34 3.70
N HIS A 13 -6.80 -14.00 3.73
CA HIS A 13 -7.90 -13.11 4.13
C HIS A 13 -8.00 -11.81 3.32
N ARG A 14 -7.49 -11.72 2.08
CA ARG A 14 -7.69 -10.51 1.26
C ARG A 14 -7.52 -10.79 -0.21
N ARG A 15 -8.19 -9.97 -1.02
CA ARG A 15 -7.99 -10.02 -2.46
C ARG A 15 -7.00 -8.94 -2.87
N VAL A 16 -6.04 -9.30 -3.71
CA VAL A 16 -4.97 -8.37 -4.11
C VAL A 16 -4.84 -8.29 -5.62
N LYS A 17 -4.49 -7.10 -6.11
CA LYS A 17 -4.08 -6.86 -7.48
C LYS A 17 -2.87 -5.94 -7.53
N HIS A 18 -1.93 -6.23 -8.42
CA HIS A 18 -0.71 -5.48 -8.62
C HIS A 18 -0.71 -4.78 -9.99
N PHE A 19 -0.04 -3.63 -10.06
CA PHE A 19 0.23 -2.84 -11.26
C PHE A 19 1.66 -2.30 -11.20
N GLY A 20 2.28 -2.06 -12.35
CA GLY A 20 3.70 -1.72 -12.43
C GLY A 20 4.58 -2.95 -12.25
N TYR A 21 4.62 -3.52 -11.04
CA TYR A 21 5.40 -4.72 -10.72
C TYR A 21 4.57 -5.72 -9.90
N GLU A 22 4.75 -7.02 -10.11
CA GLU A 22 4.15 -8.05 -9.26
C GLU A 22 4.92 -8.12 -7.93
N PHE A 23 4.19 -8.09 -6.82
CA PHE A 23 4.78 -8.33 -5.51
C PHE A 23 4.80 -9.82 -5.19
N HIS A 24 6.00 -10.34 -4.93
CA HIS A 24 6.23 -11.74 -4.61
C HIS A 24 6.17 -11.95 -3.09
N TYR A 25 5.08 -12.54 -2.60
CA TYR A 25 4.84 -12.74 -1.16
C TYR A 25 5.74 -13.79 -0.49
N GLU A 26 6.42 -14.63 -1.27
CA GLU A 26 7.31 -15.66 -0.73
C GLU A 26 8.61 -15.06 -0.17
N ASN A 27 9.06 -13.96 -0.77
CA ASN A 27 10.30 -13.25 -0.41
C ASN A 27 10.08 -11.75 -0.19
N ASN A 28 8.82 -11.29 -0.21
CA ASN A 28 8.39 -9.91 -0.04
C ASN A 28 9.16 -8.93 -0.93
N THR A 29 9.34 -9.23 -2.22
CA THR A 29 10.08 -8.38 -3.15
C THR A 29 9.35 -8.17 -4.48
N VAL A 30 9.94 -7.36 -5.35
CA VAL A 30 9.56 -7.21 -6.76
C VAL A 30 10.74 -7.58 -7.66
N ASP A 31 10.46 -8.10 -8.85
CA ASP A 31 11.48 -8.30 -9.89
C ASP A 31 11.54 -7.04 -10.76
N LYS A 32 12.56 -6.20 -10.54
CA LYS A 32 12.72 -4.91 -11.23
C LYS A 32 12.97 -5.05 -12.74
N ASP A 33 13.40 -6.24 -13.19
CA ASP A 33 13.63 -6.54 -14.61
C ASP A 33 12.36 -7.06 -15.31
N LYS A 34 11.26 -7.28 -14.56
CA LYS A 34 10.00 -7.82 -15.07
C LYS A 34 8.79 -6.95 -14.68
N PRO A 35 8.66 -5.74 -15.26
CA PRO A 35 7.45 -4.94 -15.07
C PRO A 35 6.22 -5.64 -15.67
N LEU A 36 5.09 -5.50 -15.00
CA LEU A 36 3.78 -5.92 -15.50
C LEU A 36 3.37 -5.06 -16.71
N PRO A 37 2.71 -5.66 -17.71
CA PRO A 37 2.25 -4.91 -18.87
C PRO A 37 1.24 -3.84 -18.47
N GLY A 38 1.35 -2.66 -19.10
CA GLY A 38 0.43 -1.54 -18.91
C GLY A 38 0.78 -0.58 -17.76
N GLY A 39 1.81 -0.86 -16.96
CA GLY A 39 2.24 0.06 -15.90
C GLY A 39 1.15 0.32 -14.85
N LEU A 40 1.10 1.55 -14.33
CA LEU A 40 0.01 2.01 -13.46
C LEU A 40 -1.23 2.39 -14.28
N PRO A 41 -2.45 2.19 -13.76
CA PRO A 41 -3.68 2.60 -14.44
C PRO A 41 -3.72 4.10 -14.76
N ASP A 42 -4.22 4.48 -15.94
CA ASP A 42 -4.28 5.89 -16.37
C ASP A 42 -5.04 6.80 -15.40
N ILE A 43 -6.05 6.26 -14.72
CA ILE A 43 -6.82 6.99 -13.70
C ILE A 43 -5.94 7.49 -12.55
N CYS A 44 -4.81 6.82 -12.27
CA CYS A 44 -3.85 7.23 -11.25
C CYS A 44 -3.04 8.46 -11.68
N ASN A 45 -2.82 8.71 -12.98
CA ASN A 45 -1.94 9.78 -13.44
C ASN A 45 -2.38 11.15 -12.92
N SER A 46 -3.66 11.52 -13.11
CA SER A 46 -4.20 12.80 -12.66
C SER A 46 -4.11 13.01 -11.14
N ILE A 47 -4.28 11.93 -10.37
CA ILE A 47 -4.24 11.96 -8.91
C ILE A 47 -2.79 12.11 -8.43
N LEU A 48 -1.87 11.33 -8.98
CA LEU A 48 -0.44 11.37 -8.63
C LEU A 48 0.19 12.71 -9.02
N GLU A 49 -0.12 13.24 -10.20
CA GLU A 49 0.33 14.57 -10.64
C GLU A 49 -0.17 15.66 -9.71
N LYS A 50 -1.43 15.58 -9.27
CA LYS A 50 -1.96 16.49 -8.27
C LYS A 50 -1.20 16.38 -6.95
N TRP A 51 -0.96 15.17 -6.44
CA TRP A 51 -0.24 14.98 -5.17
C TRP A 51 1.20 15.48 -5.23
N LEU A 52 1.89 15.31 -6.36
CA LEU A 52 3.22 15.88 -6.60
C LEU A 52 3.18 17.41 -6.58
N LYS A 53 2.24 18.00 -7.33
CA LYS A 53 2.08 19.45 -7.43
C LYS A 53 1.76 20.10 -6.08
N GLU A 54 0.91 19.47 -5.29
CA GLU A 54 0.52 19.95 -3.95
C GLU A 54 1.56 19.60 -2.87
N GLY A 55 2.61 18.83 -3.21
CA GLY A 55 3.67 18.45 -2.28
C GLY A 55 3.30 17.39 -1.24
N TYR A 56 2.21 16.65 -1.46
CA TYR A 56 1.84 15.51 -0.59
C TYR A 56 2.77 14.32 -0.76
N ILE A 57 3.32 14.16 -1.97
CA ILE A 57 4.34 13.16 -2.29
C ILE A 57 5.49 13.85 -3.00
N LYS A 58 6.71 13.31 -2.85
CA LYS A 58 7.92 13.81 -3.48
C LYS A 58 8.25 13.07 -4.76
N HIS A 59 7.87 11.79 -4.87
CA HIS A 59 8.21 10.93 -5.99
C HIS A 59 6.95 10.31 -6.60
N LYS A 60 6.94 10.12 -7.93
CA LYS A 60 5.87 9.39 -8.60
C LYS A 60 6.10 7.88 -8.40
N PRO A 61 5.17 7.14 -7.77
CA PRO A 61 5.33 5.70 -7.63
C PRO A 61 5.18 4.99 -8.97
N ASP A 62 5.91 3.88 -9.14
CA ASP A 62 5.91 3.01 -10.31
C ASP A 62 5.36 1.60 -10.03
N GLN A 63 5.06 1.28 -8.76
CA GLN A 63 4.34 0.09 -8.33
C GLN A 63 3.06 0.49 -7.59
N LEU A 64 1.96 -0.22 -7.84
CA LEU A 64 0.72 -0.10 -7.07
C LEU A 64 0.19 -1.48 -6.66
N THR A 65 -0.13 -1.63 -5.38
CA THR A 65 -0.87 -2.77 -4.84
C THR A 65 -2.25 -2.33 -4.36
N ILE A 66 -3.31 -2.92 -4.93
CA ILE A 66 -4.69 -2.76 -4.46
C ILE A 66 -5.03 -3.91 -3.55
N ASN A 67 -5.29 -3.62 -2.28
CA ASN A 67 -5.79 -4.59 -1.31
C ASN A 67 -7.29 -4.36 -1.06
N GLN A 68 -8.09 -5.43 -1.15
CA GLN A 68 -9.49 -5.43 -0.77
C GLN A 68 -9.70 -6.29 0.47
N TYR A 69 -10.29 -5.68 1.49
CA TYR A 69 -10.64 -6.30 2.76
C TYR A 69 -12.16 -6.26 2.96
N GLU A 70 -12.67 -7.28 3.63
CA GLU A 70 -14.06 -7.37 4.09
C GLU A 70 -14.03 -7.33 5.64
N PRO A 71 -15.15 -7.07 6.33
CA PRO A 71 -15.20 -7.15 7.78
C PRO A 71 -14.66 -8.48 8.31
N GLY A 72 -13.83 -8.45 9.35
CA GLY A 72 -13.11 -9.62 9.88
C GLY A 72 -11.75 -9.90 9.22
N HIS A 73 -11.40 -9.21 8.13
CA HIS A 73 -10.10 -9.36 7.48
C HIS A 73 -9.05 -8.42 8.08
N GLY A 74 -7.77 -8.80 7.99
CA GLY A 74 -6.68 -7.96 8.47
C GLY A 74 -5.41 -8.14 7.68
N ILE A 75 -4.42 -7.33 8.04
CA ILE A 75 -3.03 -7.50 7.65
C ILE A 75 -2.19 -7.57 8.92
N PRO A 76 -1.43 -8.66 9.14
CA PRO A 76 -0.53 -8.76 10.28
C PRO A 76 0.45 -7.58 10.33
N ALA A 77 0.87 -7.21 11.54
CA ALA A 77 1.89 -6.19 11.71
C ALA A 77 3.17 -6.60 10.97
N HIS A 78 3.65 -5.73 10.09
CA HIS A 78 4.86 -5.96 9.29
C HIS A 78 5.55 -4.64 8.97
N ILE A 79 6.79 -4.73 8.52
CA ILE A 79 7.51 -3.64 7.86
C ILE A 79 7.62 -4.06 6.40
N ASP A 80 7.30 -3.17 5.48
CA ASP A 80 7.52 -3.46 4.06
C ASP A 80 9.02 -3.59 3.77
N THR A 81 9.38 -4.49 2.87
CA THR A 81 10.78 -4.82 2.59
C THR A 81 11.59 -3.61 2.13
N HIS A 82 12.69 -3.34 2.84
CA HIS A 82 13.54 -2.17 2.60
C HIS A 82 14.24 -2.18 1.24
N SER A 83 14.58 -3.36 0.70
CA SER A 83 15.27 -3.49 -0.59
C SER A 83 14.32 -3.46 -1.78
N ALA A 84 13.01 -3.66 -1.55
CA ALA A 84 12.02 -3.75 -2.61
C ALA A 84 11.50 -2.38 -3.04
N PHE A 85 11.39 -1.45 -2.08
CA PHE A 85 10.78 -0.14 -2.28
C PHE A 85 11.62 0.96 -1.64
N GLU A 86 11.48 2.17 -2.20
CA GLU A 86 12.14 3.38 -1.68
C GLU A 86 11.45 3.89 -0.39
N ASP A 87 11.94 5.03 0.10
CA ASP A 87 11.52 5.64 1.38
C ASP A 87 10.03 6.01 1.44
N GLU A 88 9.51 6.65 0.39
CA GLU A 88 8.15 7.18 0.38
C GLU A 88 7.14 6.10 -0.01
N ILE A 89 6.35 5.64 0.97
CA ILE A 89 5.21 4.75 0.74
C ILE A 89 3.91 5.42 1.11
N ILE A 90 2.96 5.32 0.19
CA ILE A 90 1.64 5.94 0.32
C ILE A 90 0.53 4.90 0.31
N SER A 91 -0.49 5.13 1.13
CA SER A 91 -1.70 4.31 1.18
C SER A 91 -2.94 5.19 1.08
N LEU A 92 -3.76 4.95 0.05
CA LEU A 92 -5.02 5.65 -0.17
C LEU A 92 -6.17 4.79 0.35
N SER A 93 -6.82 5.23 1.42
CA SER A 93 -7.96 4.53 2.02
C SER A 93 -9.27 4.87 1.31
N LEU A 94 -10.00 3.84 0.87
CA LEU A 94 -11.29 3.94 0.16
C LEU A 94 -12.33 3.04 0.82
N GLY A 95 -13.62 3.26 0.51
CA GLY A 95 -14.69 2.36 0.94
C GLY A 95 -15.16 2.57 2.39
N SER A 96 -14.34 2.21 3.38
CA SER A 96 -14.61 2.39 4.82
C SER A 96 -13.39 2.99 5.52
N GLU A 97 -13.58 3.47 6.75
CA GLU A 97 -12.47 3.87 7.62
C GLU A 97 -11.90 2.67 8.35
N ILE A 98 -10.67 2.80 8.84
CA ILE A 98 -10.00 1.76 9.61
C ILE A 98 -8.96 2.37 10.55
N VAL A 99 -8.70 1.72 11.68
CA VAL A 99 -7.58 2.06 12.55
C VAL A 99 -6.39 1.17 12.20
N MET A 100 -5.26 1.77 11.87
CA MET A 100 -4.00 1.10 11.67
C MET A 100 -3.13 1.22 12.92
N ASP A 101 -2.67 0.10 13.44
CA ASP A 101 -1.72 0.05 14.55
C ASP A 101 -0.30 0.20 14.00
N PHE A 102 0.43 1.19 14.50
CA PHE A 102 1.87 1.33 14.36
C PHE A 102 2.56 0.90 15.64
N LYS A 103 3.53 -0.02 15.57
CA LYS A 103 4.26 -0.51 16.74
C LYS A 103 5.76 -0.33 16.57
N HIS A 104 6.35 0.39 17.51
CA HIS A 104 7.79 0.58 17.63
C HIS A 104 8.44 -0.62 18.32
N PRO A 105 9.68 -1.02 17.93
CA PRO A 105 10.40 -2.09 18.61
C PRO A 105 10.62 -1.89 20.12
N GLU A 106 10.62 -0.64 20.60
CA GLU A 106 10.73 -0.32 22.03
C GLU A 106 9.39 -0.47 22.80
N GLY A 107 8.35 -1.02 22.16
CA GLY A 107 7.07 -1.34 22.79
C GLY A 107 6.03 -0.22 22.73
N VAL A 108 6.35 0.93 22.12
CA VAL A 108 5.38 2.01 21.88
C VAL A 108 4.39 1.59 20.80
N THR A 109 3.09 1.80 21.03
CA THR A 109 2.04 1.58 20.02
C THR A 109 1.29 2.89 19.79
N VAL A 110 1.09 3.25 18.53
CA VAL A 110 0.32 4.40 18.08
C VAL A 110 -0.78 3.93 17.15
N GLN A 111 -2.02 4.29 17.47
CA GLN A 111 -3.17 3.98 16.63
C GLN A 111 -3.49 5.17 15.73
N VAL A 112 -3.49 4.94 14.43
CA VAL A 112 -3.75 5.96 13.42
C VAL A 112 -5.09 5.65 12.77
N MET A 113 -6.06 6.55 12.94
CA MET A 113 -7.31 6.49 12.18
C MET A 113 -7.03 6.83 10.72
N LEU A 114 -7.49 5.98 9.81
CA LEU A 114 -7.45 6.18 8.37
C LEU A 114 -8.89 6.34 7.85
N PRO A 115 -9.42 7.57 7.81
CA PRO A 115 -10.76 7.82 7.28
C PRO A 115 -10.88 7.44 5.81
N ARG A 116 -12.11 7.26 5.33
CA ARG A 116 -12.38 7.16 3.89
C ARG A 116 -11.84 8.39 3.16
N ARG A 117 -11.20 8.16 2.00
CA ARG A 117 -10.60 9.19 1.13
C ARG A 117 -9.44 9.94 1.81
N SER A 118 -8.68 9.25 2.65
CA SER A 118 -7.45 9.76 3.24
C SER A 118 -6.21 9.17 2.57
N LEU A 119 -5.14 9.95 2.54
CA LEU A 119 -3.81 9.53 2.07
C LEU A 119 -2.89 9.46 3.30
N LEU A 120 -2.43 8.27 3.62
CA LEU A 120 -1.33 8.05 4.56
C LEU A 120 -0.02 8.11 3.76
N VAL A 121 0.96 8.85 4.27
CA VAL A 121 2.31 8.94 3.71
C VAL A 121 3.29 8.54 4.80
N MET A 122 4.09 7.51 4.55
CA MET A 122 5.13 7.01 5.44
C MET A 122 6.50 7.31 4.83
N THR A 123 7.38 7.92 5.62
CA THR A 123 8.78 8.23 5.25
C THR A 123 9.66 8.10 6.48
N GLY A 124 10.94 7.81 6.30
CA GLY A 124 11.94 7.71 7.36
C GLY A 124 11.57 6.65 8.40
N GLU A 125 11.53 7.03 9.67
CA GLU A 125 11.37 6.09 10.76
C GLU A 125 10.05 5.30 10.69
N SER A 126 8.92 5.97 10.39
CA SER A 126 7.62 5.30 10.28
C SER A 126 7.57 4.25 9.16
N ARG A 127 8.45 4.41 8.16
CA ARG A 127 8.60 3.48 7.04
C ARG A 127 9.50 2.30 7.38
N TYR A 128 10.66 2.57 7.97
CA TYR A 128 11.77 1.62 8.09
C TYR A 128 11.87 0.92 9.45
N LEU A 129 11.20 1.44 10.49
CA LEU A 129 11.37 0.94 11.86
C LEU A 129 10.06 0.47 12.48
N TRP A 130 8.96 1.16 12.20
CA TRP A 130 7.66 0.84 12.78
C TRP A 130 6.96 -0.25 11.99
N THR A 131 6.52 -1.31 12.67
CA THR A 131 5.58 -2.26 12.06
C THR A 131 4.21 -1.62 11.96
N HIS A 132 3.47 -1.93 10.89
CA HIS A 132 2.11 -1.46 10.70
C HIS A 132 1.17 -2.61 10.32
N GLY A 133 -0.06 -2.56 10.80
CA GLY A 133 -1.08 -3.57 10.51
C GLY A 133 -2.43 -3.22 11.10
N TYR A 134 -3.44 -4.04 10.80
CA TYR A 134 -4.80 -3.85 11.32
C TYR A 134 -5.63 -5.12 11.19
N VAL A 135 -6.75 -5.13 11.91
CA VAL A 135 -7.83 -6.12 11.77
C VAL A 135 -9.15 -5.35 11.68
N LEU A 136 -9.97 -5.66 10.67
CA LEU A 136 -11.35 -5.18 10.51
C LEU A 136 -12.34 -6.04 11.28
#